data_AF-A0A327KAS3-F1
#
_entry.id   AF-A0A327KAS3-F1
#
_cell.length_a   1.000
_cell.length_b   1.000
_cell.length_c   1.000
_cell.angle_alpha   90.00
_cell.angle_beta   90.00
_cell.angle_gamma   90.00
#
_symmetry.space_group_name_H-M   'P 1'
#
loop_
_entity.id
_entity.type
_entity.pdbx_description
1 polymer ?
#
loop_
_entity_poly.entity_id
_entity_poly.type
_entity_poly.pdbx_seq_one_letter_code
_entity_poly.pdbx_strand_id
1 'polypeptide(L)'
;PGAPAAVVEAFRTARTGIDAANQKIDQVVAKLGTGTGAVMPPAEWTATCQAPFDSIVQVAILALDEAIAQGDRDRSAALTNLIVQSVAFAAALAIALFGWIVVRRRFAAPVRALLVAIGRLRERDFATPVPPPAHQDEFGAMAVALENLRQSAATAEQLSAAHEASQRSQLERAGTIDAACESFDSTAKSVIGSLTRSAGALRDTANAMRSIAGRSSEEAAAVSAAAEQATLNVQAVAAAITDFLDGWLARSWGQQSSFG
;
A
#
# COMPACT_ATOMS: atom_id res chain seq x y z
N PRO A 1 -27.96 7.85 79.30
CA PRO A 1 -26.64 7.49 78.74
C PRO A 1 -26.34 8.31 77.47
N GLY A 2 -25.32 9.16 77.52
CA GLY A 2 -24.97 10.07 76.42
C GLY A 2 -25.23 11.56 76.67
N ALA A 3 -25.82 11.94 77.82
CA ALA A 3 -25.93 13.35 78.20
C ALA A 3 -24.54 13.88 78.64
N PRO A 4 -24.15 15.09 78.23
CA PRO A 4 -22.88 15.69 78.64
C PRO A 4 -22.77 15.80 80.15
N ALA A 5 -21.56 15.64 80.68
CA ALA A 5 -21.30 15.75 82.11
C ALA A 5 -21.81 17.08 82.68
N ALA A 6 -21.69 18.18 81.93
CA ALA A 6 -22.17 19.51 82.33
C ALA A 6 -23.71 19.57 82.50
N VAL A 7 -24.47 18.95 81.59
CA VAL A 7 -25.94 18.90 81.67
C VAL A 7 -26.39 18.02 82.83
N VAL A 8 -25.71 16.89 83.05
CA VAL A 8 -25.97 15.99 84.18
C VAL A 8 -25.69 16.68 85.52
N GLU A 9 -24.61 17.45 85.61
CA GLU A 9 -24.25 18.20 86.81
C GLU A 9 -25.25 19.33 87.09
N ALA A 10 -25.63 20.09 86.06
CA ALA A 10 -26.65 21.13 86.18
C ALA A 10 -27.99 20.53 86.63
N PHE A 11 -28.37 19.36 86.10
CA PHE A 11 -29.59 18.67 86.52
C PHE A 11 -29.54 18.24 87.99
N ARG A 12 -28.38 17.74 88.46
CA ARG A 12 -28.20 17.36 89.87
C ARG A 12 -28.28 18.58 90.79
N THR A 13 -27.68 19.70 90.39
CA THR A 13 -27.74 20.97 91.10
C THR A 13 -29.18 21.47 91.20
N ALA A 14 -29.90 21.48 90.08
CA ALA A 14 -31.30 21.89 90.04
C ALA A 14 -32.19 21.02 90.91
N ARG A 15 -32.00 19.69 90.86
CA ARG A 15 -32.76 18.75 91.69
C ARG A 15 -32.52 18.97 93.19
N THR A 16 -31.25 19.14 93.59
CA THR A 16 -30.90 19.44 94.99
C THR A 16 -31.56 20.75 95.45
N GLY A 17 -31.55 21.78 94.60
CA GLY A 17 -32.19 23.08 94.89
C GLY A 17 -33.71 22.97 95.04
N ILE A 18 -34.37 22.24 94.13
CA ILE A 18 -35.82 21.97 94.19
C ILE A 18 -36.17 21.20 95.46
N ASP A 19 -35.45 20.12 95.76
CA ASP A 19 -35.72 19.28 96.92
C ASP A 19 -35.58 20.08 98.23
N ALA A 20 -34.55 20.93 98.33
CA ALA A 20 -34.34 21.82 99.47
C ALA A 20 -35.43 22.89 99.61
N ALA A 21 -35.89 23.49 98.50
CA ALA A 21 -36.97 24.47 98.50
C ALA A 21 -38.32 23.84 98.90
N ASN A 22 -38.65 22.66 98.33
CA ASN A 22 -39.85 21.92 98.66
C ASN A 22 -39.87 21.51 100.14
N GLN A 23 -38.75 21.04 100.67
CA GLN A 23 -38.65 20.69 102.09
C GLN A 23 -38.95 21.89 103.01
N LYS A 24 -38.45 23.09 102.67
CA LYS A 24 -38.77 24.32 103.41
C LYS A 24 -40.24 24.70 103.30
N ILE A 25 -40.80 24.60 102.10
CA ILE A 25 -42.23 24.86 101.84
C ILE A 25 -43.10 23.91 102.67
N ASP A 26 -42.81 22.61 102.67
CA ASP A 26 -43.55 21.60 103.43
C ASP A 26 -43.51 21.87 104.94
N GLN A 27 -42.34 22.26 105.48
CA GLN A 27 -42.21 22.64 106.89
C GLN A 27 -43.06 23.86 107.27
N VAL A 28 -43.21 24.81 106.35
CA VAL A 28 -44.03 26.00 106.57
C VAL A 28 -45.50 25.67 106.47
N VAL A 29 -45.91 24.87 105.48
CA VAL A 29 -47.28 24.41 105.31
C VAL A 29 -47.73 23.55 106.50
N ALA A 30 -46.87 22.67 107.02
CA ALA A 30 -47.19 21.85 108.20
C ALA A 30 -47.47 22.68 109.46
N LYS A 31 -46.98 23.92 109.55
CA LYS A 31 -47.27 24.85 110.66
C LYS A 31 -48.60 25.58 110.49
N LEU A 32 -49.19 25.57 109.29
CA LEU A 32 -50.49 26.18 109.03
C LEU A 32 -51.59 25.28 109.64
N GLY A 33 -52.18 25.71 110.75
CA GLY A 33 -53.27 25.01 111.44
C GLY A 33 -53.02 24.65 112.91
N THR A 34 -51.79 24.79 113.42
CA THR A 34 -51.43 24.50 114.82
C THR A 34 -51.54 25.70 115.77
N GLY A 35 -51.83 26.90 115.25
CA GLY A 35 -52.46 27.99 116.01
C GLY A 35 -51.57 29.08 116.63
N THR A 36 -50.23 29.01 116.67
CA THR A 36 -49.44 30.04 117.41
C THR A 36 -48.03 30.39 116.88
N GLY A 37 -47.66 30.00 115.65
CA GLY A 37 -46.34 30.33 115.09
C GLY A 37 -46.38 31.46 114.05
N ALA A 38 -45.43 32.40 114.11
CA ALA A 38 -45.19 33.31 112.99
C ALA A 38 -44.84 32.50 111.73
N VAL A 39 -45.63 32.68 110.67
CA VAL A 39 -45.37 32.09 109.36
C VAL A 39 -44.30 32.94 108.67
N MET A 40 -43.40 32.31 107.91
CA MET A 40 -42.30 32.95 107.16
C MET A 40 -42.72 34.28 106.50
N PRO A 41 -41.89 35.35 106.55
CA PRO A 41 -42.16 36.61 105.85
C PRO A 41 -42.39 36.44 104.33
N PRO A 42 -43.25 37.25 103.68
CA PRO A 42 -43.53 37.13 102.25
C PRO A 42 -42.30 37.22 101.33
N ALA A 43 -41.31 38.04 101.71
CA ALA A 43 -40.06 38.17 100.95
C ALA A 43 -39.23 36.87 101.00
N GLU A 44 -39.15 36.22 102.16
CA GLU A 44 -38.43 34.96 102.33
C GLU A 44 -39.18 33.80 101.64
N TRP A 45 -40.52 33.83 101.64
CA TRP A 45 -41.33 32.87 100.87
C TRP A 45 -41.05 32.97 99.38
N THR A 46 -41.07 34.19 98.85
CA THR A 46 -40.78 34.47 97.44
C THR A 46 -39.37 34.02 97.07
N ALA A 47 -38.36 34.33 97.90
CA ALA A 47 -36.99 33.89 97.67
C ALA A 47 -36.86 32.36 97.69
N THR A 48 -37.57 31.67 98.60
CA THR A 48 -37.58 30.20 98.67
C THR A 48 -38.21 29.57 97.42
N CYS A 49 -39.33 30.13 96.96
CA CYS A 49 -39.97 29.68 95.71
C CYS A 49 -39.11 29.99 94.48
N GLN A 50 -38.35 31.08 94.49
CA GLN A 50 -37.56 31.51 93.34
C GLN A 50 -36.18 30.84 93.24
N ALA A 51 -35.59 30.46 94.37
CA ALA A 51 -34.22 29.95 94.43
C ALA A 51 -33.90 28.80 93.44
N PRO A 52 -34.82 27.85 93.15
CA PRO A 52 -34.52 26.80 92.18
C PRO A 52 -34.59 27.24 90.70
N PHE A 53 -35.26 28.35 90.35
CA PHE A 53 -35.53 28.67 88.94
C PHE A 53 -34.27 28.88 88.11
N ASP A 54 -33.27 29.59 88.64
CA ASP A 54 -32.02 29.84 87.91
C ASP A 54 -31.33 28.52 87.55
N SER A 55 -31.29 27.57 88.50
CA SER A 55 -30.72 26.24 88.28
C SER A 55 -31.51 25.42 87.27
N ILE A 56 -32.85 25.53 87.25
CA ILE A 56 -33.71 24.86 86.28
C ILE A 56 -33.49 25.42 84.87
N VAL A 57 -33.46 26.75 84.73
CA VAL A 57 -33.20 27.42 83.45
C VAL A 57 -31.80 27.09 82.92
N GLN A 58 -30.80 27.02 83.81
CA GLN A 58 -29.44 26.66 83.44
C GLN A 58 -29.33 25.25 82.82
N VAL A 59 -30.14 24.29 83.28
CA VAL A 59 -30.22 22.96 82.65
C VAL A 59 -30.68 23.07 81.20
N ALA A 60 -31.72 23.87 80.94
CA ALA A 60 -32.26 24.05 79.60
C ALA A 60 -31.26 24.75 78.66
N ILE A 61 -30.55 25.77 79.15
CA ILE A 61 -29.53 26.49 78.38
C ILE A 61 -28.37 25.55 78.01
N LEU A 62 -27.82 24.82 78.99
CA LEU A 62 -26.71 23.90 78.73
C LEU A 62 -27.09 22.74 77.81
N ALA A 63 -28.33 22.24 77.91
CA ALA A 63 -28.83 21.21 77.01
C ALA A 63 -28.97 21.74 75.57
N LEU A 64 -29.42 22.99 75.41
CA LEU A 64 -29.54 23.63 74.11
C LEU A 64 -28.16 23.89 73.48
N ASP A 65 -27.20 24.41 74.26
CA ASP A 65 -25.84 24.66 73.80
C ASP A 65 -25.15 23.37 73.33
N GLU A 66 -25.32 22.26 74.05
CA GLU A 66 -24.79 20.97 73.58
C GLU A 66 -25.46 20.52 72.29
N ALA A 67 -26.79 20.61 72.19
CA ALA A 67 -27.51 20.18 71.00
C ALA A 67 -27.03 20.93 69.75
N ILE A 68 -26.74 22.23 69.88
CA ILE A 68 -26.15 23.05 68.82
C ILE A 68 -24.72 22.58 68.51
N ALA A 69 -23.87 22.42 69.53
CA ALA A 69 -22.49 21.98 69.36
C ALA A 69 -22.38 20.59 68.70
N GLN A 70 -23.29 19.67 69.05
CA GLN A 70 -23.38 18.36 68.43
C GLN A 70 -23.80 18.46 66.96
N GLY A 71 -24.82 19.27 66.65
CA GLY A 71 -25.25 19.53 65.27
C GLY A 71 -24.13 20.10 64.39
N ASP A 72 -23.32 21.02 64.93
CA ASP A 72 -22.18 21.59 64.21
C ASP A 72 -21.07 20.56 63.96
N ARG A 73 -20.78 19.69 64.94
CA ARG A 73 -19.81 18.59 64.77
C ARG A 73 -20.26 17.60 63.70
N ASP A 74 -21.51 17.18 63.74
CA ASP A 74 -22.08 16.24 62.78
C ASP A 74 -22.11 16.84 61.37
N ARG A 75 -22.49 18.11 61.26
CA ARG A 75 -22.47 18.85 59.99
C ARG A 75 -21.06 18.96 59.43
N SER A 76 -20.09 19.35 60.25
CA SER A 76 -18.69 19.51 59.82
C SER A 76 -18.10 18.16 59.37
N ALA A 77 -18.37 17.09 60.11
CA ALA A 77 -17.95 15.74 59.75
C ALA A 77 -18.61 15.28 58.43
N ALA A 78 -19.91 15.52 58.26
CA ALA A 78 -20.62 15.20 57.04
C ALA A 78 -20.10 15.97 55.82
N LEU A 79 -19.86 17.28 55.96
CA LEU A 79 -19.29 18.11 54.89
C LEU A 79 -17.87 17.69 54.53
N THR A 80 -17.03 17.40 55.52
CA THR A 80 -15.67 16.92 55.28
C THR A 80 -15.68 15.58 54.54
N ASN A 81 -16.52 14.64 54.97
CA ASN A 81 -16.68 13.36 54.27
C ASN A 81 -17.20 13.53 52.85
N LEU A 82 -18.19 14.40 52.64
CA LEU A 82 -18.72 14.69 51.30
C LEU A 82 -17.64 15.27 50.39
N ILE A 83 -16.85 16.23 50.89
CA ILE A 83 -15.75 16.84 50.12
C ILE A 83 -14.72 15.77 49.76
N VAL A 84 -14.25 14.99 50.73
CA VAL A 84 -13.25 13.93 50.49
C VAL A 84 -13.75 12.92 49.47
N GLN A 85 -14.99 12.44 49.58
CA GLN A 85 -15.59 11.50 48.63
C GLN A 85 -15.77 12.12 47.24
N SER A 86 -16.22 13.36 47.16
CA SER A 86 -16.40 14.06 45.88
C SER A 86 -15.06 14.27 45.15
N VAL A 87 -14.00 14.63 45.88
CA VAL A 87 -12.66 14.79 45.33
C VAL A 87 -12.10 13.44 44.89
N ALA A 88 -12.25 12.39 45.71
CA ALA A 88 -11.82 11.04 45.35
C ALA A 88 -12.53 10.53 44.09
N PHE A 89 -13.84 10.77 43.98
CA PHE A 89 -14.63 10.41 42.81
C PHE A 89 -14.20 11.20 41.55
N ALA A 90 -14.02 12.53 41.68
CA ALA A 90 -13.53 13.36 40.59
C ALA A 90 -12.14 12.93 40.10
N ALA A 91 -11.23 12.59 41.03
CA ALA A 91 -9.90 12.08 40.70
C ALA A 91 -9.99 10.73 39.98
N ALA A 92 -10.84 9.81 40.44
CA ALA A 92 -11.07 8.52 39.77
C ALA A 92 -11.60 8.70 38.35
N LEU A 93 -12.57 9.60 38.14
CA LEU A 93 -13.07 9.95 36.81
C LEU A 93 -11.99 10.55 35.91
N ALA A 94 -11.16 11.44 36.44
CA ALA A 94 -10.06 12.05 35.69
C ALA A 94 -9.04 10.99 35.24
N ILE A 95 -8.66 10.07 36.12
CA ILE A 95 -7.75 8.95 35.80
C ILE A 95 -8.37 8.03 34.75
N ALA A 96 -9.65 7.67 34.89
CA ALA A 96 -10.36 6.84 33.94
C ALA A 96 -10.43 7.50 32.54
N LEU A 97 -10.77 8.78 32.49
CA LEU A 97 -10.83 9.54 31.24
C LEU A 97 -9.45 9.69 30.60
N PHE A 98 -8.42 9.97 31.40
CA PHE A 98 -7.04 10.04 30.94
C PHE A 98 -6.59 8.70 30.35
N GLY A 99 -6.83 7.60 31.08
CA GLY A 99 -6.54 6.24 30.62
C GLY A 99 -7.24 5.91 29.31
N TRP A 100 -8.53 6.24 29.19
CA TRP A 100 -9.30 6.06 27.96
C TRP A 100 -8.69 6.82 26.76
N ILE A 101 -8.33 8.09 26.96
CA ILE A 101 -7.71 8.92 25.92
C ILE A 101 -6.36 8.34 25.49
N VAL A 102 -5.53 7.92 26.46
CA VAL A 102 -4.22 7.32 26.20
C VAL A 102 -4.37 6.02 25.41
N VAL A 103 -5.24 5.10 25.84
CA VAL A 103 -5.47 3.82 25.14
C VAL A 103 -5.96 4.07 23.71
N ARG A 104 -6.91 4.98 23.53
CA ARG A 104 -7.44 5.30 22.20
C ARG A 104 -6.37 5.86 21.25
N ARG A 105 -5.51 6.75 21.75
CA ARG A 105 -4.48 7.42 20.93
C ARG A 105 -3.22 6.58 20.71
N ARG A 106 -2.82 5.77 21.69
CA ARG A 106 -1.58 4.96 21.64
C ARG A 106 -1.78 3.56 21.08
N PHE A 107 -2.98 2.98 21.21
CA PHE A 107 -3.25 1.61 20.75
C PHE A 107 -4.30 1.56 19.66
N ALA A 108 -5.54 1.96 19.94
CA ALA A 108 -6.66 1.71 19.03
C ALA A 108 -6.53 2.43 17.69
N ALA A 109 -6.14 3.71 17.70
CA ALA A 109 -5.98 4.48 16.48
C ALA A 109 -4.79 4.03 15.61
N PRO A 110 -3.56 3.84 16.13
CA PRO A 110 -2.44 3.33 15.35
C PRO A 110 -2.70 1.94 14.76
N VAL A 111 -3.24 1.01 15.54
CA VAL A 111 -3.54 -0.35 15.06
C VAL A 111 -4.54 -0.31 13.90
N ARG A 112 -5.60 0.50 14.01
CA ARG A 112 -6.56 0.65 12.92
C ARG A 112 -5.93 1.27 11.66
N ALA A 113 -5.04 2.23 11.82
CA ALA A 113 -4.32 2.83 10.68
C ALA A 113 -3.43 1.81 9.96
N LEU A 114 -2.71 0.98 10.70
CA LEU A 114 -1.89 -0.11 10.15
C LEU A 114 -2.75 -1.15 9.41
N LEU A 115 -3.89 -1.55 10.00
CA LEU A 115 -4.81 -2.50 9.34
C LEU A 115 -5.37 -1.94 8.03
N VAL A 116 -5.72 -0.65 7.98
CA VAL A 116 -6.18 0.00 6.75
C VAL A 116 -5.06 0.04 5.70
N ALA A 117 -3.84 0.36 6.10
CA ALA A 117 -2.69 0.36 5.20
C ALA A 117 -2.40 -1.04 4.62
N ILE A 118 -2.47 -2.09 5.47
CA ILE A 118 -2.37 -3.49 5.01
C ILE A 118 -3.49 -3.84 4.03
N GLY A 119 -4.72 -3.40 4.30
CA GLY A 119 -5.84 -3.59 3.38
C GLY A 119 -5.57 -3.01 1.99
N ARG A 120 -5.08 -1.77 1.93
CA ARG A 120 -4.71 -1.09 0.67
C ARG A 120 -3.60 -1.81 -0.09
N LEU A 121 -2.56 -2.25 0.62
CA LEU A 121 -1.47 -3.05 0.04
C LEU A 121 -1.99 -4.33 -0.62
N ARG A 122 -2.96 -5.00 0.01
CA ARG A 122 -3.59 -6.20 -0.57
C ARG A 122 -4.41 -5.89 -1.83
N GLU A 123 -4.97 -4.70 -1.92
CA GLU A 123 -5.70 -4.20 -3.09
C GLU A 123 -4.76 -3.67 -4.18
N ARG A 124 -3.43 -3.80 -4.01
CA ARG A 124 -2.39 -3.23 -4.90
C ARG A 124 -2.43 -1.70 -5.00
N ASP A 125 -3.04 -1.01 -4.04
CA ASP A 125 -2.88 0.44 -3.91
C ASP A 125 -1.52 0.74 -3.28
N PHE A 126 -0.53 0.94 -4.15
CA PHE A 126 0.80 1.38 -3.75
C PHE A 126 0.99 2.89 -3.93
N ALA A 127 -0.02 3.65 -4.34
CA ALA A 127 0.12 5.09 -4.50
C ALA A 127 -0.02 5.83 -3.16
N THR A 128 -0.87 5.31 -2.27
CA THR A 128 -1.15 5.94 -0.99
C THR A 128 -0.09 5.58 0.07
N PRO A 129 0.62 6.55 0.66
CA PRO A 129 1.62 6.27 1.69
C PRO A 129 0.98 5.77 3.00
N VAL A 130 1.74 4.98 3.76
CA VAL A 130 1.36 4.59 5.12
C VAL A 130 1.51 5.81 6.04
N PRO A 131 0.51 6.13 6.87
CA PRO A 131 0.58 7.29 7.77
C PRO A 131 1.83 7.25 8.66
N PRO A 132 2.55 8.37 8.81
CA PRO A 132 3.74 8.42 9.64
C PRO A 132 3.37 8.15 11.11
N PRO A 133 4.24 7.48 11.85
CA PRO A 133 3.93 7.11 13.21
C PRO A 133 3.91 8.36 14.09
N ALA A 134 2.83 8.52 14.85
CA ALA A 134 2.73 9.64 15.78
C ALA A 134 3.73 9.51 16.95
N HIS A 135 4.25 8.31 17.21
CA HIS A 135 5.11 7.96 18.34
C HIS A 135 6.18 6.94 17.91
N GLN A 136 7.36 6.98 18.50
CA GLN A 136 8.45 6.03 18.25
C GLN A 136 8.29 4.78 19.14
N ASP A 137 7.17 4.09 18.99
CA ASP A 137 6.89 2.81 19.66
C ASP A 137 6.95 1.65 18.66
N GLU A 138 6.60 0.45 19.10
CA GLU A 138 6.58 -0.77 18.29
C GLU A 138 5.63 -0.62 17.10
N PHE A 139 4.47 0.04 17.29
CA PHE A 139 3.54 0.33 16.19
C PHE A 139 4.15 1.31 15.20
N GLY A 140 4.96 2.25 15.68
CA GLY A 140 5.71 3.14 14.83
C GLY A 140 6.76 2.46 13.98
N ALA A 141 7.52 1.54 14.58
CA ALA A 141 8.47 0.70 13.84
C ALA A 141 7.75 -0.16 12.80
N MET A 142 6.57 -0.71 13.12
CA MET A 142 5.73 -1.43 12.16
C MET A 142 5.24 -0.53 11.03
N ALA A 143 4.84 0.72 11.30
CA ALA A 143 4.42 1.67 10.26
C ALA A 143 5.54 1.96 9.27
N VAL A 144 6.77 2.17 9.76
CA VAL A 144 7.96 2.38 8.92
C VAL A 144 8.27 1.13 8.09
N ALA A 145 8.23 -0.05 8.69
CA ALA A 145 8.44 -1.30 7.97
C ALA A 145 7.38 -1.51 6.88
N LEU A 146 6.12 -1.19 7.16
CA LEU A 146 5.02 -1.28 6.21
C LEU A 146 5.16 -0.27 5.07
N GLU A 147 5.63 0.94 5.35
CA GLU A 147 5.92 1.95 4.34
C GLU A 147 7.06 1.51 3.41
N ASN A 148 8.14 0.94 3.96
CA ASN A 148 9.21 0.37 3.14
C ASN A 148 8.69 -0.78 2.26
N LEU A 149 7.84 -1.65 2.82
CA LEU A 149 7.21 -2.73 2.06
C LEU A 149 6.34 -2.18 0.90
N ARG A 150 5.57 -1.12 1.15
CA ARG A 150 4.79 -0.43 0.11
C ARG A 150 5.69 0.10 -0.99
N GLN A 151 6.79 0.77 -0.64
CA GLN A 151 7.73 1.31 -1.62
C GLN A 151 8.38 0.20 -2.46
N SER A 152 8.79 -0.90 -1.83
CA SER A 152 9.32 -2.07 -2.54
C SER A 152 8.28 -2.67 -3.48
N ALA A 153 7.02 -2.81 -3.04
CA ALA A 153 5.94 -3.32 -3.88
C ALA A 153 5.63 -2.40 -5.07
N ALA A 154 5.59 -1.07 -4.85
CA ALA A 154 5.42 -0.08 -5.91
C ALA A 154 6.52 -0.20 -6.97
N THR A 155 7.77 -0.34 -6.51
CA THR A 155 8.95 -0.47 -7.38
C THR A 155 8.88 -1.78 -8.17
N ALA A 156 8.51 -2.89 -7.52
CA ALA A 156 8.37 -4.19 -8.17
C ALA A 156 7.29 -4.17 -9.26
N GLU A 157 6.14 -3.52 -9.01
CA GLU A 157 5.06 -3.35 -10.00
C GLU A 157 5.56 -2.55 -11.22
N GLN A 158 6.28 -1.45 -11.00
CA GLN A 158 6.88 -0.66 -12.08
C GLN A 158 7.90 -1.45 -12.90
N LEU A 159 8.77 -2.22 -12.24
CA LEU A 159 9.74 -3.08 -12.91
C LEU A 159 9.06 -4.19 -13.72
N SER A 160 8.01 -4.81 -13.16
CA SER A 160 7.22 -5.83 -13.86
C SER A 160 6.58 -5.25 -15.13
N ALA A 161 5.95 -4.08 -15.02
CA ALA A 161 5.34 -3.39 -16.16
C ALA A 161 6.37 -3.04 -17.24
N ALA A 162 7.56 -2.55 -16.85
CA ALA A 162 8.65 -2.26 -17.77
C ALA A 162 9.20 -3.53 -18.45
N HIS A 163 9.31 -4.63 -17.71
CA HIS A 163 9.75 -5.91 -18.24
C HIS A 163 8.75 -6.48 -19.26
N GLU A 164 7.45 -6.45 -18.95
CA GLU A 164 6.41 -6.86 -19.89
C GLU A 164 6.43 -6.02 -21.17
N ALA A 165 6.61 -4.70 -21.07
CA ALA A 165 6.72 -3.82 -22.22
C ALA A 165 7.95 -4.16 -23.08
N SER A 166 9.10 -4.42 -22.46
CA SER A 166 10.32 -4.86 -23.15
C SER A 166 10.13 -6.21 -23.85
N GLN A 167 9.51 -7.19 -23.18
CA GLN A 167 9.21 -8.49 -23.80
C GLN A 167 8.28 -8.36 -25.00
N ARG A 168 7.22 -7.54 -24.90
CA ARG A 168 6.32 -7.27 -26.03
C ARG A 168 7.10 -6.67 -27.21
N SER A 169 7.94 -5.68 -26.96
CA SER A 169 8.78 -5.07 -28.01
C SER A 169 9.77 -6.06 -28.65
N GLN A 170 10.36 -6.97 -27.85
CA GLN A 170 11.23 -8.01 -28.38
C GLN A 170 10.48 -9.01 -29.25
N LEU A 171 9.27 -9.42 -28.85
CA LEU A 171 8.41 -10.32 -29.63
C LEU A 171 7.97 -9.66 -30.95
N GLU A 172 7.59 -8.39 -30.93
CA GLU A 172 7.27 -7.62 -32.15
C GLU A 172 8.47 -7.54 -33.10
N ARG A 173 9.67 -7.29 -32.55
CA ARG A 173 10.90 -7.24 -33.34
C ARG A 173 11.27 -8.60 -33.93
N ALA A 174 11.14 -9.67 -33.15
CA ALA A 174 11.36 -11.03 -33.63
C ALA A 174 10.41 -11.38 -34.78
N GLY A 175 9.11 -11.08 -34.63
CA GLY A 175 8.14 -11.29 -35.71
C GLY A 175 8.44 -10.48 -36.97
N THR A 176 8.95 -9.25 -36.82
CA THR A 176 9.39 -8.42 -37.97
C THR A 176 10.59 -9.04 -38.68
N ILE A 177 11.56 -9.57 -37.93
CA ILE A 177 12.74 -10.23 -38.49
C ILE A 177 12.35 -11.53 -39.21
N ASP A 178 11.49 -12.35 -38.61
CA ASP A 178 11.00 -13.59 -39.24
C ASP A 178 10.30 -13.30 -40.57
N ALA A 179 9.41 -12.30 -40.61
CA ALA A 179 8.76 -11.87 -41.84
C ALA A 179 9.76 -11.37 -42.90
N ALA A 180 10.79 -10.62 -42.48
CA ALA A 180 11.85 -10.17 -43.39
C ALA A 180 12.69 -11.33 -43.93
N CYS A 181 13.02 -12.32 -43.09
CA CYS A 181 13.73 -13.54 -43.48
C CYS A 181 12.90 -14.38 -44.47
N GLU A 182 11.60 -14.54 -44.25
CA GLU A 182 10.70 -15.26 -45.16
C GLU A 182 10.60 -14.57 -46.53
N SER A 183 10.47 -13.24 -46.53
CA SER A 183 10.52 -12.43 -47.76
C SER A 183 11.86 -12.54 -48.49
N PHE A 184 12.97 -12.54 -47.75
CA PHE A 184 14.30 -12.73 -48.31
C PHE A 184 14.47 -14.11 -48.94
N ASP A 185 14.07 -15.18 -48.24
CA ASP A 185 14.15 -16.56 -48.75
C ASP A 185 13.31 -16.74 -50.02
N SER A 186 12.08 -16.22 -50.02
CA SER A 186 11.20 -16.21 -51.21
C SER A 186 11.85 -15.48 -52.39
N THR A 187 12.43 -14.30 -52.13
CA THR A 187 13.12 -13.49 -53.15
C THR A 187 14.36 -14.23 -53.67
N ALA A 188 15.19 -14.79 -52.79
CA ALA A 188 16.38 -15.54 -53.15
C ALA A 188 16.04 -16.77 -54.00
N LYS A 189 15.01 -17.55 -53.63
CA LYS A 189 14.51 -18.68 -54.44
C LYS A 189 14.07 -18.21 -55.83
N SER A 190 13.37 -17.08 -55.93
CA SER A 190 12.94 -16.52 -57.22
C SER A 190 14.12 -16.09 -58.10
N VAL A 191 15.12 -15.42 -57.51
CA VAL A 191 16.34 -14.98 -58.21
C VAL A 191 17.17 -16.18 -58.66
N ILE A 192 17.42 -17.15 -57.78
CA ILE A 192 18.14 -18.39 -58.12
C ILE A 192 17.39 -19.15 -59.22
N GLY A 193 16.07 -19.31 -59.11
CA GLY A 193 15.25 -19.94 -60.14
C GLY A 193 15.34 -19.21 -61.49
N SER A 194 15.39 -17.89 -61.48
CA SER A 194 15.59 -17.08 -62.69
C SER A 194 17.00 -17.26 -63.28
N LEU A 195 18.02 -17.27 -62.42
CA LEU A 195 19.41 -17.50 -62.83
C LEU A 195 19.60 -18.90 -63.44
N THR A 196 19.03 -19.94 -62.84
CA THR A 196 19.06 -21.30 -63.36
C THR A 196 18.40 -21.39 -64.74
N ARG A 197 17.26 -20.71 -64.95
CA ARG A 197 16.62 -20.62 -66.28
C ARG A 197 17.51 -19.93 -67.30
N SER A 198 18.11 -18.78 -66.95
CA SER A 198 19.02 -18.05 -67.84
C SER A 198 20.27 -18.85 -68.17
N ALA A 199 20.86 -19.55 -67.20
CA ALA A 199 22.00 -20.44 -67.42
C ALA A 199 21.65 -21.64 -68.31
N GLY A 200 20.45 -22.22 -68.14
CA GLY A 200 19.90 -23.25 -69.04
C GLY A 200 19.77 -22.73 -70.47
N ALA A 201 19.17 -21.55 -70.65
CA ALA A 201 19.05 -20.93 -71.98
C ALA A 201 20.43 -20.64 -72.63
N LEU A 202 21.44 -20.19 -71.85
CA LEU A 202 22.81 -20.02 -72.34
C LEU A 202 23.45 -21.35 -72.75
N ARG A 203 23.24 -22.41 -71.96
CA ARG A 203 23.71 -23.78 -72.28
C ARG A 203 23.11 -24.28 -73.59
N ASP A 204 21.81 -24.08 -73.78
CA ASP A 204 21.09 -24.46 -75.00
C ASP A 204 21.60 -23.66 -76.21
N THR A 205 21.80 -22.35 -76.04
CA THR A 205 22.36 -21.47 -77.08
C THR A 205 23.77 -21.91 -77.47
N ALA A 206 24.63 -22.23 -76.49
CA ALA A 206 25.98 -22.72 -76.76
C ALA A 206 25.99 -24.08 -77.48
N ASN A 207 25.08 -24.99 -77.13
CA ASN A 207 24.90 -26.26 -77.84
C ASN A 207 24.43 -26.04 -79.28
N ALA A 208 23.47 -25.14 -79.50
CA ALA A 208 23.03 -24.75 -80.85
C ALA A 208 24.20 -24.15 -81.66
N MET A 209 24.99 -23.26 -81.07
CA MET A 209 26.16 -22.68 -81.72
C MET A 209 27.22 -23.73 -82.07
N ARG A 210 27.47 -24.70 -81.18
CA ARG A 210 28.35 -25.84 -81.47
C ARG A 210 27.83 -26.70 -82.63
N SER A 211 26.53 -26.95 -82.70
CA SER A 211 25.90 -27.67 -83.81
C SER A 211 26.03 -26.90 -85.13
N ILE A 212 25.78 -25.58 -85.13
CA ILE A 212 25.93 -24.71 -86.30
C ILE A 212 27.39 -24.70 -86.78
N ALA A 213 28.36 -24.56 -85.87
CA ALA A 213 29.78 -24.59 -86.21
C ALA A 213 30.19 -25.95 -86.81
N GLY A 214 29.67 -27.07 -86.26
CA GLY A 214 29.88 -28.41 -86.80
C GLY A 214 29.36 -28.52 -88.24
N ARG A 215 28.11 -28.10 -88.48
CA ARG A 215 27.53 -28.06 -89.83
C ARG A 215 28.31 -27.17 -90.80
N SER A 216 28.73 -25.99 -90.36
CA SER A 216 29.53 -25.08 -91.18
C SER A 216 30.88 -25.70 -91.55
N SER A 217 31.49 -26.48 -90.66
CA SER A 217 32.73 -27.22 -90.94
C SER A 217 32.50 -28.34 -91.96
N GLU A 218 31.39 -29.07 -91.86
CA GLU A 218 31.02 -30.10 -92.84
C GLU A 218 30.75 -29.48 -94.22
N GLU A 219 30.00 -28.38 -94.27
CA GLU A 219 29.73 -27.64 -95.51
C GLU A 219 31.03 -27.08 -96.13
N ALA A 220 31.93 -26.52 -95.32
CA ALA A 220 33.23 -26.05 -95.79
C ALA A 220 34.10 -27.19 -96.35
N ALA A 221 34.09 -28.36 -95.70
CA ALA A 221 34.77 -29.55 -96.21
C ALA A 221 34.17 -30.04 -97.54
N ALA A 222 32.84 -30.03 -97.67
CA ALA A 222 32.15 -30.37 -98.91
C ALA A 222 32.48 -29.38 -100.06
N VAL A 223 32.51 -28.08 -99.76
CA VAL A 223 32.91 -27.04 -100.73
C VAL A 223 34.36 -27.21 -101.15
N SER A 224 35.28 -27.49 -100.21
CA SER A 224 36.68 -27.76 -100.52
C SER A 224 36.82 -28.97 -101.45
N ALA A 225 36.13 -30.07 -101.14
CA ALA A 225 36.13 -31.26 -102.00
C ALA A 225 35.57 -30.95 -103.40
N ALA A 226 34.50 -30.17 -103.50
CA ALA A 226 33.96 -29.73 -104.78
C ALA A 226 34.93 -28.83 -105.57
N ALA A 227 35.66 -27.94 -104.89
CA ALA A 227 36.67 -27.08 -105.49
C ALA A 227 37.90 -27.88 -105.98
N GLU A 228 38.36 -28.88 -105.22
CA GLU A 228 39.38 -29.82 -105.66
C GLU A 228 38.92 -30.57 -106.92
N GLN A 229 37.69 -31.08 -106.92
CA GLN A 229 37.12 -31.76 -108.08
C GLN A 229 37.00 -30.84 -109.30
N ALA A 230 36.59 -29.58 -109.12
CA ALA A 230 36.54 -28.60 -110.18
C ALA A 230 37.95 -28.28 -110.73
N THR A 231 38.96 -28.19 -109.85
CA THR A 231 40.36 -27.97 -110.25
C THR A 231 40.88 -29.15 -111.08
N LEU A 232 40.60 -30.38 -110.67
CA LEU A 232 40.92 -31.59 -111.44
C LEU A 232 40.25 -31.57 -112.82
N ASN A 233 38.99 -31.13 -112.90
CA ASN A 233 38.30 -30.97 -114.18
C ASN A 233 38.96 -29.88 -115.06
N VAL A 234 39.35 -28.74 -114.50
CA VAL A 234 40.06 -27.68 -115.24
C VAL A 234 41.43 -28.19 -115.74
N GLN A 235 42.16 -28.93 -114.92
CA GLN A 235 43.42 -29.57 -115.34
C GLN A 235 43.21 -30.59 -116.45
N ALA A 236 42.14 -31.39 -116.37
CA ALA A 236 41.78 -32.34 -117.43
C ALA A 236 41.42 -31.63 -118.75
N VAL A 237 40.66 -30.53 -118.67
CA VAL A 237 40.34 -29.70 -119.85
C VAL A 237 41.60 -29.04 -120.41
N ALA A 238 42.48 -28.50 -119.57
CA ALA A 238 43.75 -27.92 -119.99
C ALA A 238 44.64 -28.97 -120.68
N ALA A 239 44.75 -30.17 -120.12
CA ALA A 239 45.47 -31.29 -120.73
C ALA A 239 44.87 -31.66 -122.09
N ALA A 240 43.53 -31.74 -122.21
CA ALA A 240 42.86 -32.00 -123.48
C ALA A 240 43.09 -30.88 -124.52
N ILE A 241 43.14 -29.61 -124.09
CA ILE A 241 43.47 -28.47 -124.95
C ILE A 241 44.94 -28.54 -125.40
N THR A 242 45.86 -28.87 -124.50
CA THR A 242 47.29 -29.06 -124.84
C THR A 242 47.47 -30.19 -125.83
N ASP A 243 46.83 -31.34 -125.61
CA ASP A 243 46.89 -32.49 -126.51
C ASP A 243 46.27 -32.16 -127.88
N PHE A 244 45.18 -31.39 -127.91
CA PHE A 244 44.61 -30.85 -129.15
C PHE A 244 45.56 -29.89 -129.88
N LEU A 245 46.24 -29.00 -129.15
CA LEU A 245 47.23 -28.05 -129.69
C LEU A 245 48.47 -28.77 -130.24
N ASP A 246 49.01 -29.75 -129.51
CA ASP A 246 50.11 -30.60 -129.99
C ASP A 246 49.67 -31.39 -131.23
N GLY A 247 48.46 -31.95 -131.23
CA GLY A 247 47.87 -32.62 -132.39
C GLY A 247 47.58 -31.69 -133.59
N TRP A 248 47.33 -30.41 -133.35
CA TRP A 248 47.18 -29.40 -134.41
C TRP A 248 48.54 -28.99 -134.97
N LEU A 249 49.53 -28.73 -134.11
CA LEU A 249 50.90 -28.41 -134.51
C LEU A 249 51.55 -29.56 -135.29
N ALA A 250 51.42 -30.80 -134.82
CA ALA A 250 51.92 -31.98 -135.54
C ALA A 250 51.33 -32.09 -136.97
N ARG A 251 50.06 -31.71 -137.15
CA ARG A 251 49.41 -31.65 -138.46
C ARG A 251 49.88 -30.46 -139.31
N SER A 252 50.11 -29.29 -138.72
CA SER A 252 50.57 -28.11 -139.46
C SER A 252 52.02 -28.26 -139.96
N TRP A 253 52.91 -28.86 -139.16
CA TRP A 253 54.29 -29.13 -139.58
C TRP A 253 54.39 -30.25 -140.62
N GLY A 254 53.49 -31.25 -140.57
CA GLY A 254 53.40 -32.29 -141.60
C GLY A 254 52.94 -31.78 -142.98
N GLN A 255 52.31 -30.60 -143.05
CA GLN A 255 51.84 -30.02 -144.32
C GLN A 255 52.87 -29.11 -145.00
N GLN A 256 53.91 -28.67 -144.28
CA GLN A 256 54.89 -27.68 -144.76
C GLN A 256 56.16 -28.29 -145.37
N SER A 257 56.44 -29.59 -145.16
CA SER A 257 57.58 -30.30 -145.77
C SER A 257 57.28 -30.93 -147.14
N SER A 258 56.11 -30.64 -147.73
CA SER A 258 55.66 -31.17 -149.03
C SER A 258 55.85 -30.19 -150.21
N PHE A 259 56.36 -28.98 -150.01
CA PHE A 259 56.67 -28.04 -151.08
C PHE A 259 57.95 -27.26 -150.75
N GLY A 260 59.06 -27.63 -151.40
CA GLY A 260 60.35 -26.95 -151.29
C GLY A 260 61.52 -27.89 -151.51
#